data_AF-B4WV95-F1
#
_entry.id   AF-B4WV95-F1
#
_cell.length_a   1.000
_cell.length_b   1.000
_cell.length_c   1.000
_cell.angle_alpha   90.00
_cell.angle_beta   90.00
_cell.angle_gamma   90.00
#
_symmetry.space_group_name_H-M   'P 1'
#
loop_
_entity.id
_entity.type
_entity.pdbx_description
1 polymer ?
#
loop_
_entity_poly.entity_id
_entity_poly.type
_entity_poly.pdbx_seq_one_letter_code
_entity_poly.pdbx_strand_id
1 'polypeptide(L)'
;MVCSKTNTFQYVQERGEEFLALFPHRYDFIYAPHPNPQERPNWKSESRYPLSDRHLLKGEYLYGVRFESETQYYLIDIDRHSPYHPRNAPLALARLFAALEPLGITDHIACTSSDSDGLHIYFPIAKAFNSWKLAKAISIALENSGFKLKLGQLEIFPNPKAYTTDKTPSLFNAHRLPLQMGSYILDKQLQPINNSPTHFVRMWQSCQRRNVLNSRKIKTLLKKAKQISYQLSNNASKFLGDLNTEIEEGWTGYGQTNRLLGRITMRSFIFNHITDGGEPLEGKALINKIVSTAKVLPGYKDWCRHQHEIEERATEWARCIENSHYFAYGTARGKYKELSASNQVDNELNYNQQQAQETQTKITNAVQDLLEQGTLPDKATARFKSLLKYNIGGASLYRYRELWHPIELSAESENNYAESELQNTETEGACTEGASALRTPTSLLPQNDSNKLVGKGLGDPKTSAESAEGNNSAESAQAIRDRIRTQLADAQKARRSAQEASVPLVDKTATTSHRRTLQRMQEFLLSGEPILLIEVGHWLVKQPSERRSELASHGDCELRELILDLAQIAECLVQMNVSPWLVRAELEEVYQKSLILDLTAFERQCWLSSLIQRL
;
A
#
# COMPACT_ATOMS: atom_id res chain seq x y z
N MET A 1 -8.80 -41.59 -15.04
CA MET A 1 -9.70 -41.35 -13.88
C MET A 1 -9.17 -40.11 -13.16
N VAL A 2 -10.06 -39.17 -12.83
CA VAL A 2 -9.78 -37.76 -12.53
C VAL A 2 -8.91 -37.58 -11.28
N CYS A 3 -7.76 -36.91 -11.46
CA CYS A 3 -6.80 -36.56 -10.42
C CYS A 3 -7.38 -35.46 -9.49
N SER A 4 -7.39 -35.71 -8.18
CA SER A 4 -7.89 -34.79 -7.15
C SER A 4 -6.77 -33.86 -6.67
N LYS A 5 -6.93 -32.57 -7.01
CA LYS A 5 -5.99 -31.47 -6.73
C LYS A 5 -5.90 -31.17 -5.23
N THR A 6 -4.69 -30.91 -4.76
CA THR A 6 -4.41 -30.34 -3.44
C THR A 6 -4.93 -28.90 -3.37
N ASN A 7 -5.97 -28.66 -2.57
CA ASN A 7 -6.55 -27.35 -2.33
C ASN A 7 -5.59 -26.43 -1.54
N THR A 8 -4.74 -25.69 -2.25
CA THR A 8 -4.48 -24.30 -1.85
C THR A 8 -5.82 -23.57 -1.89
N PHE A 9 -6.17 -22.80 -0.86
CA PHE A 9 -7.40 -22.00 -0.89
C PHE A 9 -7.26 -20.92 -1.97
N GLN A 10 -7.63 -21.28 -3.19
CA GLN A 10 -7.86 -20.35 -4.27
C GLN A 10 -9.14 -19.59 -3.94
N TYR A 11 -9.09 -18.27 -4.01
CA TYR A 11 -10.31 -17.48 -3.94
C TYR A 11 -11.16 -17.79 -5.18
N VAL A 12 -12.48 -17.66 -5.04
CA VAL A 12 -13.38 -17.84 -6.18
C VAL A 12 -13.11 -16.72 -7.18
N GLN A 13 -12.56 -17.09 -8.34
CA GLN A 13 -12.37 -16.21 -9.49
C GLN A 13 -13.61 -16.26 -10.38
N GLU A 14 -14.25 -15.11 -10.59
CA GLU A 14 -15.38 -15.02 -11.52
C GLU A 14 -14.82 -14.81 -12.95
N ARG A 15 -14.94 -15.85 -13.79
CA ARG A 15 -14.47 -15.82 -15.18
C ARG A 15 -15.32 -14.82 -15.97
N GLY A 16 -14.80 -13.63 -16.21
CA GLY A 16 -15.49 -12.56 -16.96
C GLY A 16 -15.22 -11.15 -16.42
N GLU A 17 -14.72 -11.03 -15.19
CA GLU A 17 -14.46 -9.73 -14.55
C GLU A 17 -13.00 -9.29 -14.72
N GLU A 18 -12.65 -8.82 -15.92
CA GLU A 18 -11.29 -8.34 -16.27
C GLU A 18 -10.77 -7.27 -15.29
N PHE A 19 -11.68 -6.47 -14.71
CA PHE A 19 -11.36 -5.46 -13.70
C PHE A 19 -10.72 -6.05 -12.44
N LEU A 20 -11.25 -7.17 -11.96
CA LEU A 20 -10.75 -7.81 -10.73
C LEU A 20 -9.38 -8.43 -10.96
N ALA A 21 -9.07 -8.87 -12.19
CA ALA A 21 -7.76 -9.41 -12.56
C ALA A 21 -6.63 -8.36 -12.48
N LEU A 22 -6.94 -7.06 -12.50
CA LEU A 22 -5.95 -5.98 -12.39
C LEU A 22 -5.26 -5.93 -11.02
N PHE A 23 -5.83 -6.56 -9.98
CA PHE A 23 -5.40 -6.43 -8.58
C PHE A 23 -4.98 -7.76 -7.93
N PRO A 24 -4.08 -8.55 -8.53
CA PRO A 24 -3.93 -9.99 -8.28
C PRO A 24 -3.67 -10.40 -6.81
N HIS A 25 -3.10 -9.51 -5.99
CA HIS A 25 -2.84 -9.76 -4.58
C HIS A 25 -4.11 -9.69 -3.73
N ARG A 26 -4.62 -10.86 -3.32
CA ARG A 26 -5.87 -10.98 -2.54
C ARG A 26 -5.66 -11.20 -1.04
N TYR A 27 -4.45 -11.48 -0.59
CA TYR A 27 -4.13 -11.60 0.84
C TYR A 27 -3.81 -10.23 1.45
N ASP A 28 -3.79 -10.18 2.78
CA ASP A 28 -3.45 -8.98 3.57
C ASP A 28 -4.26 -7.72 3.18
N PHE A 29 -5.48 -7.93 2.66
CA PHE A 29 -6.36 -6.88 2.18
C PHE A 29 -6.85 -6.02 3.34
N ILE A 30 -7.28 -4.80 3.03
CA ILE A 30 -7.97 -3.94 3.97
C ILE A 30 -9.45 -3.88 3.64
N TYR A 31 -10.28 -3.76 4.66
CA TYR A 31 -11.70 -3.52 4.49
C TYR A 31 -12.22 -2.53 5.53
N ALA A 32 -13.26 -1.80 5.18
CA ALA A 32 -13.94 -0.88 6.08
C ALA A 32 -15.46 -0.97 5.82
N PRO A 33 -16.30 -0.90 6.87
CA PRO A 33 -17.71 -0.60 6.67
C PRO A 33 -17.85 0.71 5.90
N HIS A 34 -18.91 0.77 5.12
CA HIS A 34 -19.42 1.97 4.49
C HIS A 34 -19.52 3.11 5.52
N PRO A 35 -18.71 4.20 5.40
CA PRO A 35 -18.75 5.30 6.36
C PRO A 35 -20.05 6.09 6.21
N ASN A 36 -20.54 6.71 7.27
CA ASN A 36 -21.60 7.70 7.13
C ASN A 36 -21.09 8.91 6.31
N PRO A 37 -22.00 9.74 5.76
CA PRO A 37 -21.60 11.02 5.17
C PRO A 37 -20.65 11.79 6.11
N GLN A 38 -19.59 12.36 5.54
CA GLN A 38 -18.53 13.12 6.23
C GLN A 38 -17.66 12.34 7.24
N GLU A 39 -17.90 11.04 7.47
CA GLU A 39 -17.02 10.20 8.29
C GLU A 39 -15.89 9.56 7.45
N ARG A 40 -14.75 9.30 8.10
CA ARG A 40 -13.64 8.58 7.48
C ARG A 40 -13.83 7.06 7.61
N PRO A 41 -13.53 6.27 6.57
CA PRO A 41 -13.59 4.80 6.68
C PRO A 41 -12.65 4.29 7.77
N ASN A 42 -13.16 3.42 8.65
CA ASN A 42 -12.37 2.75 9.67
C ASN A 42 -11.76 1.46 9.11
N TRP A 43 -10.61 1.60 8.44
CA TRP A 43 -9.90 0.51 7.78
C TRP A 43 -9.34 -0.53 8.75
N LYS A 44 -9.60 -1.81 8.46
CA LYS A 44 -9.08 -2.98 9.17
C LYS A 44 -8.33 -3.86 8.19
N SER A 45 -7.23 -4.47 8.64
CA SER A 45 -6.51 -5.47 7.83
C SER A 45 -7.07 -6.88 8.08
N GLU A 46 -7.17 -7.68 7.04
CA GLU A 46 -7.53 -9.10 7.08
C GLU A 46 -6.46 -9.91 6.35
N SER A 47 -5.88 -10.89 7.05
CA SER A 47 -4.82 -11.75 6.54
C SER A 47 -5.15 -13.23 6.63
N ARG A 48 -6.27 -13.60 7.26
CA ARG A 48 -6.63 -15.01 7.53
C ARG A 48 -7.06 -15.77 6.28
N TYR A 49 -7.56 -15.08 5.27
CA TYR A 49 -8.08 -15.66 4.02
C TYR A 49 -7.96 -14.67 2.86
N PRO A 50 -7.95 -15.14 1.60
CA PRO A 50 -7.88 -14.25 0.44
C PRO A 50 -9.25 -13.60 0.15
N LEU A 51 -9.21 -12.36 -0.30
CA LEU A 51 -10.39 -11.64 -0.79
C LEU A 51 -10.94 -12.30 -2.06
N SER A 52 -12.21 -12.72 -2.03
CA SER A 52 -12.89 -13.33 -3.18
C SER A 52 -13.53 -12.29 -4.09
N ASP A 53 -13.66 -12.63 -5.37
CA ASP A 53 -14.32 -11.76 -6.36
C ASP A 53 -15.78 -11.51 -5.99
N ARG A 54 -16.47 -12.52 -5.43
CA ARG A 54 -17.85 -12.37 -4.94
C ARG A 54 -17.98 -11.34 -3.82
N HIS A 55 -17.01 -11.25 -2.91
CA HIS A 55 -17.04 -10.23 -1.87
C HIS A 55 -16.86 -8.82 -2.45
N LEU A 56 -15.99 -8.68 -3.45
CA LEU A 56 -15.80 -7.42 -4.17
C LEU A 56 -17.08 -7.02 -4.94
N LEU A 57 -17.70 -7.96 -5.64
CA LEU A 57 -18.92 -7.72 -6.41
C LEU A 57 -20.13 -7.40 -5.53
N LYS A 58 -20.27 -8.08 -4.38
CA LYS A 58 -21.34 -7.84 -3.41
C LYS A 58 -21.30 -6.41 -2.86
N GLY A 59 -20.09 -5.84 -2.70
CA GLY A 59 -19.91 -4.45 -2.29
C GLY A 59 -20.41 -4.11 -0.89
N GLU A 60 -20.49 -5.09 0.02
CA GLU A 60 -20.97 -4.89 1.41
C GLU A 60 -20.01 -4.01 2.23
N TYR A 61 -18.73 -4.04 1.89
CA TYR A 61 -17.68 -3.24 2.51
C TYR A 61 -16.90 -2.49 1.43
N LEU A 62 -16.17 -1.48 1.88
CA LEU A 62 -15.05 -0.95 1.13
C LEU A 62 -13.87 -1.91 1.26
N TYR A 63 -13.16 -2.16 0.17
CA TYR A 63 -12.01 -3.03 0.09
C TYR A 63 -10.79 -2.30 -0.47
N GLY A 64 -9.62 -2.74 -0.03
CA GLY A 64 -8.34 -2.28 -0.54
C GLY A 64 -7.33 -3.41 -0.56
N VAL A 65 -6.35 -3.31 -1.45
CA VAL A 65 -5.35 -4.36 -1.68
C VAL A 65 -3.94 -3.83 -1.42
N ARG A 66 -3.01 -4.75 -1.23
CA ARG A 66 -1.57 -4.47 -1.11
C ARG A 66 -0.84 -4.90 -2.38
N PHE A 67 0.43 -4.53 -2.47
CA PHE A 67 1.32 -4.94 -3.53
C PHE A 67 2.13 -6.17 -3.14
N GLU A 68 2.55 -6.94 -4.14
CA GLU A 68 3.51 -8.03 -3.99
C GLU A 68 4.94 -7.55 -4.28
N SER A 69 5.89 -8.49 -4.33
CA SER A 69 7.28 -8.22 -4.73
C SER A 69 7.39 -7.64 -6.15
N GLU A 70 6.44 -7.96 -7.02
CA GLU A 70 6.29 -7.41 -8.37
C GLU A 70 4.90 -6.78 -8.56
N THR A 71 4.82 -5.78 -9.44
CA THR A 71 3.59 -5.06 -9.76
C THR A 71 3.54 -4.66 -11.23
N GLN A 72 2.33 -4.53 -11.76
CA GLN A 72 2.05 -3.99 -13.09
C GLN A 72 1.41 -2.60 -13.06
N TYR A 73 1.49 -1.92 -11.93
CA TYR A 73 1.10 -0.52 -11.80
C TYR A 73 1.76 0.13 -10.60
N TYR A 74 1.72 1.45 -10.57
CA TYR A 74 1.84 2.20 -9.33
C TYR A 74 0.70 3.22 -9.24
N LEU A 75 0.47 3.72 -8.04
CA LEU A 75 -0.59 4.64 -7.69
C LEU A 75 0.02 5.81 -6.92
N ILE A 76 -0.47 7.02 -7.23
CA ILE A 76 -0.22 8.21 -6.42
C ILE A 76 -1.54 8.62 -5.79
N ASP A 77 -1.50 8.88 -4.48
CA ASP A 77 -2.64 9.38 -3.71
C ASP A 77 -2.37 10.82 -3.26
N ILE A 78 -3.33 11.71 -3.53
CA ILE A 78 -3.26 13.14 -3.23
C ILE A 78 -4.55 13.56 -2.55
N ASP A 79 -4.46 13.86 -1.27
CA ASP A 79 -5.60 14.38 -0.50
C ASP A 79 -6.05 15.76 -1.01
N ARG A 80 -7.35 16.06 -0.88
CA ARG A 80 -7.96 17.36 -1.25
C ARG A 80 -7.24 18.56 -0.64
N HIS A 81 -6.74 18.42 0.59
CA HIS A 81 -6.04 19.47 1.33
C HIS A 81 -4.53 19.48 1.10
N SER A 82 -4.02 18.58 0.25
CA SER A 82 -2.61 18.53 -0.13
C SER A 82 -2.19 19.83 -0.82
N PRO A 83 -0.98 20.35 -0.55
CA PRO A 83 -0.42 21.47 -1.32
C PRO A 83 -0.25 21.11 -2.81
N TYR A 84 -0.27 19.83 -3.17
CA TYR A 84 -0.15 19.34 -4.54
C TYR A 84 -1.49 19.10 -5.23
N HIS A 85 -2.61 19.27 -4.51
CA HIS A 85 -3.93 19.13 -5.11
C HIS A 85 -4.19 20.29 -6.09
N PRO A 86 -4.74 20.05 -7.29
CA PRO A 86 -4.98 21.08 -8.33
C PRO A 86 -5.79 22.30 -7.88
N ARG A 87 -6.68 22.12 -6.88
CA ARG A 87 -7.41 23.25 -6.26
C ARG A 87 -6.48 24.21 -5.51
N ASN A 88 -5.38 23.71 -4.95
CA ASN A 88 -4.40 24.50 -4.19
C ASN A 88 -3.21 24.90 -5.07
N ALA A 89 -2.84 24.06 -6.03
CA ALA A 89 -1.74 24.28 -6.96
C ALA A 89 -2.11 23.75 -8.37
N PRO A 90 -2.69 24.60 -9.25
CA PRO A 90 -3.23 24.17 -10.55
C PRO A 90 -2.21 23.47 -11.47
N LEU A 91 -0.92 23.82 -11.36
CA LEU A 91 0.15 23.26 -12.19
C LEU A 91 0.86 22.05 -11.56
N ALA A 92 0.49 21.65 -10.32
CA ALA A 92 1.21 20.61 -9.60
C ALA A 92 1.16 19.26 -10.31
N LEU A 93 -0.02 18.84 -10.80
CA LEU A 93 -0.17 17.57 -11.52
C LEU A 93 0.60 17.56 -12.84
N ALA A 94 0.56 18.65 -13.61
CA ALA A 94 1.31 18.75 -14.87
C ALA A 94 2.82 18.59 -14.63
N ARG A 95 3.36 19.24 -13.59
CA ARG A 95 4.76 19.08 -13.18
C ARG A 95 5.08 17.69 -12.66
N LEU A 96 4.14 17.08 -11.93
CA LEU A 96 4.27 15.73 -11.41
C LEU A 96 4.35 14.73 -12.57
N PHE A 97 3.48 14.83 -13.57
CA PHE A 97 3.52 13.95 -14.74
C PHE A 97 4.80 14.16 -15.56
N ALA A 98 5.20 15.42 -15.80
CA ALA A 98 6.45 15.74 -16.49
C ALA A 98 7.69 15.16 -15.77
N ALA A 99 7.68 15.07 -14.44
CA ALA A 99 8.77 14.44 -13.67
C ALA A 99 8.87 12.92 -13.90
N LEU A 100 7.77 12.27 -14.30
CA LEU A 100 7.67 10.82 -14.48
C LEU A 100 7.91 10.38 -15.94
N GLU A 101 7.69 11.28 -16.91
CA GLU A 101 7.96 11.04 -18.33
C GLU A 101 9.37 10.50 -18.62
N PRO A 102 10.46 11.00 -18.00
CA PRO A 102 11.80 10.46 -18.23
C PRO A 102 11.93 8.97 -17.88
N LEU A 103 11.13 8.46 -16.94
CA LEU A 103 11.11 7.05 -16.55
C LEU A 103 10.31 6.17 -17.51
N GLY A 104 9.65 6.77 -18.52
CA GLY A 104 8.81 6.08 -19.49
C GLY A 104 7.34 5.97 -19.06
N ILE A 105 6.90 6.82 -18.13
CA ILE A 105 5.52 6.89 -17.68
C ILE A 105 4.89 8.16 -18.24
N THR A 106 3.97 8.00 -19.18
CA THR A 106 3.43 9.09 -20.01
C THR A 106 1.92 9.22 -19.92
N ASP A 107 1.25 8.25 -19.30
CA ASP A 107 -0.20 8.18 -19.27
C ASP A 107 -0.72 7.61 -17.96
N HIS A 108 -1.97 7.94 -17.62
CA HIS A 108 -2.56 7.62 -16.32
C HIS A 108 -4.08 7.57 -16.37
N ILE A 109 -4.66 7.03 -15.30
CA ILE A 109 -6.09 7.09 -15.00
C ILE A 109 -6.25 7.84 -13.69
N ALA A 110 -6.94 8.97 -13.71
CA ALA A 110 -7.31 9.69 -12.50
C ALA A 110 -8.68 9.22 -12.01
N CYS A 111 -8.82 9.01 -10.71
CA CYS A 111 -10.07 8.71 -10.05
C CYS A 111 -10.19 9.55 -8.78
N THR A 112 -11.41 9.82 -8.32
CA THR A 112 -11.60 10.25 -6.93
C THR A 112 -11.25 9.11 -5.99
N SER A 113 -10.57 9.40 -4.88
CA SER A 113 -10.22 8.42 -3.85
C SER A 113 -11.42 8.10 -2.94
N SER A 114 -12.30 9.08 -2.75
CA SER A 114 -13.53 9.04 -1.96
C SER A 114 -14.38 10.30 -2.20
N ASP A 115 -15.49 10.45 -1.47
CA ASP A 115 -16.34 11.64 -1.45
C ASP A 115 -15.64 12.92 -0.96
N SER A 116 -14.38 12.80 -0.50
CA SER A 116 -13.57 13.92 -0.04
C SER A 116 -12.91 14.72 -1.16
N ASP A 117 -13.12 14.39 -2.44
CA ASP A 117 -12.40 14.90 -3.62
C ASP A 117 -10.87 14.67 -3.60
N GLY A 118 -10.36 13.74 -2.80
CA GLY A 118 -8.99 13.26 -2.95
C GLY A 118 -8.80 12.54 -4.29
N LEU A 119 -7.56 12.41 -4.76
CA LEU A 119 -7.23 11.85 -6.06
C LEU A 119 -6.40 10.57 -5.93
N HIS A 120 -6.90 9.50 -6.55
CA HIS A 120 -6.13 8.31 -6.86
C HIS A 120 -5.72 8.33 -8.33
N ILE A 121 -4.42 8.37 -8.60
CA ILE A 121 -3.89 8.41 -9.97
C ILE A 121 -3.14 7.11 -10.26
N TYR A 122 -3.75 6.24 -11.06
CA TYR A 122 -3.20 4.94 -11.45
C TYR A 122 -2.32 5.08 -12.69
N PHE A 123 -1.17 4.41 -12.65
CA PHE A 123 -0.22 4.34 -13.75
C PHE A 123 0.07 2.88 -14.10
N PRO A 124 -0.76 2.26 -14.95
CA PRO A 124 -0.54 0.91 -15.45
C PRO A 124 0.77 0.80 -16.23
N ILE A 125 1.50 -0.30 -16.09
CA ILE A 125 2.77 -0.56 -16.80
C ILE A 125 2.72 -1.91 -17.52
N ALA A 126 3.32 -1.98 -18.71
CA ALA A 126 3.22 -3.16 -19.60
C ALA A 126 3.79 -4.44 -18.99
N LYS A 127 4.97 -4.34 -18.38
CA LYS A 127 5.66 -5.48 -17.77
C LYS A 127 5.66 -5.35 -16.26
N ALA A 128 5.46 -6.49 -15.59
CA ALA A 128 5.67 -6.58 -14.15
C ALA A 128 7.08 -6.09 -13.81
N PHE A 129 7.17 -5.32 -12.74
CA PHE A 129 8.42 -4.75 -12.26
C PHE A 129 8.50 -4.88 -10.74
N ASN A 130 9.71 -4.97 -10.21
CA ASN A 130 9.92 -5.06 -8.77
C ASN A 130 9.33 -3.84 -8.05
N SER A 131 8.34 -4.09 -7.18
CA SER A 131 7.54 -3.07 -6.51
C SER A 131 8.38 -2.08 -5.71
N TRP A 132 9.38 -2.57 -4.97
CA TRP A 132 10.26 -1.72 -4.17
C TRP A 132 11.17 -0.83 -5.03
N LYS A 133 11.79 -1.41 -6.08
CA LYS A 133 12.64 -0.65 -7.01
C LYS A 133 11.84 0.43 -7.74
N LEU A 134 10.60 0.11 -8.14
CA LEU A 134 9.69 1.07 -8.74
C LEU A 134 9.39 2.21 -7.77
N ALA A 135 8.90 1.88 -6.56
CA ALA A 135 8.60 2.86 -5.51
C ALA A 135 9.78 3.81 -5.27
N LYS A 136 10.99 3.26 -5.09
CA LYS A 136 12.18 4.05 -4.81
C LYS A 136 12.58 4.95 -5.98
N ALA A 137 12.51 4.44 -7.22
CA ALA A 137 12.85 5.22 -8.39
C ALA A 137 11.87 6.38 -8.63
N ILE A 138 10.56 6.14 -8.48
CA ILE A 138 9.53 7.19 -8.57
C ILE A 138 9.74 8.22 -7.48
N SER A 139 10.04 7.78 -6.25
CA SER A 139 10.26 8.69 -5.13
C SER A 139 11.42 9.65 -5.40
N ILE A 140 12.56 9.11 -5.85
CA ILE A 140 13.74 9.92 -6.20
C ILE A 140 13.43 10.87 -7.36
N ALA A 141 12.69 10.42 -8.39
CA ALA A 141 12.36 11.27 -9.53
C ALA A 141 11.48 12.47 -9.13
N LEU A 142 10.50 12.24 -8.25
CA LEU A 142 9.63 13.29 -7.72
C LEU A 142 10.39 14.23 -6.76
N GLU A 143 11.21 13.69 -5.86
CA GLU A 143 12.06 14.47 -4.94
C GLU A 143 13.04 15.38 -5.71
N ASN A 144 13.71 14.84 -6.74
CA ASN A 144 14.59 15.62 -7.61
C ASN A 144 13.85 16.73 -8.38
N SER A 145 12.54 16.60 -8.55
CA SER A 145 11.67 17.59 -9.19
C SER A 145 11.03 18.56 -8.17
N GLY A 146 11.45 18.52 -6.91
CA GLY A 146 11.02 19.42 -5.85
C GLY A 146 9.78 18.99 -5.06
N PHE A 147 9.27 17.77 -5.29
CA PHE A 147 8.13 17.25 -4.54
C PHE A 147 8.57 16.67 -3.19
N LYS A 148 7.80 16.93 -2.13
CA LYS A 148 8.00 16.38 -0.80
C LYS A 148 6.96 15.28 -0.57
N LEU A 149 7.43 14.04 -0.49
CA LEU A 149 6.57 12.89 -0.23
C LEU A 149 6.21 12.86 1.26
N LYS A 150 4.92 13.03 1.56
CA LYS A 150 4.42 13.09 2.93
C LYS A 150 3.06 12.39 3.00
N LEU A 151 2.87 11.67 4.09
CA LEU A 151 1.58 11.06 4.42
C LEU A 151 0.49 12.13 4.49
N GLY A 152 -0.66 11.85 3.89
CA GLY A 152 -1.80 12.76 3.77
C GLY A 152 -1.59 13.96 2.84
N GLN A 153 -0.55 13.94 2.00
CA GLN A 153 -0.31 15.00 1.00
C GLN A 153 0.03 14.44 -0.37
N LEU A 154 1.10 13.64 -0.45
CA LEU A 154 1.56 13.02 -1.68
C LEU A 154 2.15 11.68 -1.32
N GLU A 155 1.32 10.66 -1.42
CA GLU A 155 1.68 9.28 -1.10
C GLU A 155 1.88 8.46 -2.37
N ILE A 156 2.81 7.50 -2.33
CA ILE A 156 3.15 6.63 -3.45
C ILE A 156 2.93 5.19 -3.03
N PHE A 157 2.34 4.43 -3.94
CA PHE A 157 1.96 3.03 -3.80
C PHE A 157 2.48 2.24 -5.01
N PRO A 158 3.33 1.21 -4.84
CA PRO A 158 3.90 0.74 -3.58
C PRO A 158 4.78 1.80 -2.89
N ASN A 159 4.90 1.75 -1.57
CA ASN A 159 5.70 2.70 -0.79
C ASN A 159 7.18 2.28 -0.69
N PRO A 160 8.14 3.23 -0.72
CA PRO A 160 9.58 2.96 -0.67
C PRO A 160 10.04 2.63 0.77
N LYS A 161 9.77 1.41 1.23
CA LYS A 161 10.10 1.02 2.61
C LYS A 161 11.59 0.89 2.86
N ALA A 162 12.03 1.21 4.08
CA ALA A 162 13.34 0.81 4.59
C ALA A 162 13.34 -0.71 4.84
N TYR A 163 14.46 -1.38 4.54
CA TYR A 163 14.65 -2.78 4.88
C TYR A 163 14.75 -2.91 6.40
N THR A 164 13.82 -3.63 7.03
CA THR A 164 13.90 -3.93 8.46
C THR A 164 14.78 -5.16 8.64
N THR A 165 15.77 -5.10 9.54
CA THR A 165 16.65 -6.22 9.91
C THR A 165 15.93 -7.35 10.67
N ASP A 166 14.68 -7.14 11.04
CA ASP A 166 13.87 -8.15 11.73
C ASP A 166 13.36 -9.21 10.74
N LYS A 167 13.29 -10.46 11.21
CA LYS A 167 12.96 -11.66 10.42
C LYS A 167 11.54 -11.69 9.82
N THR A 168 10.79 -10.59 9.88
CA THR A 168 9.43 -10.47 9.33
C THR A 168 9.42 -9.52 8.12
N PRO A 169 8.95 -9.98 6.94
CA PRO A 169 8.82 -9.11 5.78
C PRO A 169 7.78 -8.01 6.04
N SER A 170 8.16 -6.75 5.81
CA SER A 170 7.25 -5.61 5.95
C SER A 170 6.30 -5.51 4.73
N LEU A 171 4.99 -5.62 4.94
CA LEU A 171 3.94 -5.56 3.90
C LEU A 171 3.74 -4.14 3.33
N PHE A 172 3.63 -3.98 1.99
CA PHE A 172 3.39 -2.68 1.35
C PHE A 172 2.12 -2.02 1.89
N ASN A 173 2.08 -0.68 1.90
CA ASN A 173 0.87 0.03 2.28
C ASN A 173 -0.27 -0.39 1.35
N ALA A 174 -1.45 -0.60 1.94
CA ALA A 174 -2.65 -0.93 1.19
C ALA A 174 -3.27 0.34 0.64
N HIS A 175 -3.91 0.22 -0.52
CA HIS A 175 -4.73 1.29 -1.08
C HIS A 175 -6.15 0.78 -1.32
N ARG A 176 -7.12 1.69 -1.28
CA ARG A 176 -8.51 1.39 -1.65
C ARG A 176 -8.59 1.05 -3.15
N LEU A 177 -9.40 0.05 -3.51
CA LEU A 177 -9.68 -0.27 -4.92
C LEU A 177 -10.53 0.83 -5.58
N PRO A 178 -10.34 1.12 -6.87
CA PRO A 178 -11.12 2.14 -7.57
C PRO A 178 -12.56 1.67 -7.81
N LEU A 179 -13.44 2.59 -8.23
CA LEU A 179 -14.84 2.31 -8.63
C LEU A 179 -15.73 1.73 -7.53
N GLN A 180 -15.29 1.85 -6.29
CA GLN A 180 -16.14 1.68 -5.11
C GLN A 180 -16.76 3.03 -4.76
N MET A 181 -17.85 3.02 -4.02
CA MET A 181 -18.61 4.22 -3.61
C MET A 181 -17.79 5.50 -3.38
N GLY A 182 -18.09 6.57 -4.11
CA GLY A 182 -17.31 7.81 -4.03
C GLY A 182 -15.99 7.81 -4.80
N SER A 183 -15.71 6.75 -5.56
CA SER A 183 -14.56 6.65 -6.48
C SER A 183 -15.05 6.61 -7.92
N TYR A 184 -14.82 7.71 -8.64
CA TYR A 184 -15.26 7.90 -10.02
C TYR A 184 -14.06 8.20 -10.90
N ILE A 185 -14.09 7.70 -12.14
CA ILE A 185 -13.10 8.02 -13.18
C ILE A 185 -13.25 9.49 -13.53
N LEU A 186 -12.12 10.18 -13.63
CA LEU A 186 -12.03 11.61 -13.91
C LEU A 186 -11.52 11.88 -15.33
N ASP A 187 -12.00 12.96 -15.93
CA ASP A 187 -11.43 13.52 -17.15
C ASP A 187 -10.18 14.38 -16.89
N LYS A 188 -9.67 15.04 -17.94
CA LYS A 188 -8.50 15.92 -17.85
C LYS A 188 -8.76 17.18 -17.02
N GLN A 189 -10.02 17.55 -16.84
CA GLN A 189 -10.49 18.66 -16.02
C GLN A 189 -10.85 18.20 -14.59
N LEU A 190 -10.54 16.94 -14.26
CA LEU A 190 -10.79 16.30 -12.97
C LEU A 190 -12.28 16.25 -12.62
N GLN A 191 -13.13 16.20 -13.63
CA GLN A 191 -14.58 16.03 -13.45
C GLN A 191 -14.94 14.55 -13.56
N PRO A 192 -15.83 14.03 -12.69
CA PRO A 192 -16.32 12.65 -12.79
C PRO A 192 -17.02 12.39 -14.11
N ILE A 193 -16.59 11.36 -14.84
CA ILE A 193 -17.14 10.99 -16.15
C ILE A 193 -17.71 9.58 -16.23
N ASN A 194 -17.24 8.65 -15.39
CA ASN A 194 -17.62 7.24 -15.50
C ASN A 194 -17.29 6.48 -14.19
N ASN A 195 -17.94 5.35 -13.94
CA ASN A 195 -17.60 4.40 -12.88
C ASN A 195 -17.67 2.93 -13.32
N SER A 196 -17.75 2.69 -14.63
CA SER A 196 -17.85 1.36 -15.22
C SER A 196 -16.52 0.60 -15.15
N PRO A 197 -16.52 -0.63 -14.59
CA PRO A 197 -15.35 -1.51 -14.61
C PRO A 197 -14.81 -1.76 -16.02
N THR A 198 -15.69 -1.95 -17.00
CA THR A 198 -15.31 -2.17 -18.41
C THR A 198 -14.59 -0.96 -18.99
N HIS A 199 -15.07 0.25 -18.68
CA HIS A 199 -14.42 1.48 -19.14
C HIS A 199 -13.03 1.65 -18.51
N PHE A 200 -12.91 1.39 -17.20
CA PHE A 200 -11.64 1.43 -16.48
C PHE A 200 -10.62 0.45 -17.05
N VAL A 201 -11.02 -0.78 -17.36
CA VAL A 201 -10.14 -1.79 -17.97
C VAL A 201 -9.65 -1.34 -19.35
N ARG A 202 -10.53 -0.77 -20.18
CA ARG A 202 -10.12 -0.23 -21.50
C ARG A 202 -9.09 0.89 -21.36
N MET A 203 -9.32 1.82 -20.42
CA MET A 203 -8.33 2.86 -20.11
C MET A 203 -7.04 2.25 -19.60
N TRP A 204 -7.11 1.26 -18.72
CA TRP A 204 -5.95 0.56 -18.16
C TRP A 204 -5.08 -0.04 -19.24
N GLN A 205 -5.66 -0.81 -20.16
CA GLN A 205 -4.97 -1.41 -21.29
C GLN A 205 -4.37 -0.35 -22.24
N SER A 206 -5.03 0.81 -22.38
CA SER A 206 -4.49 1.93 -23.17
C SER A 206 -3.28 2.58 -22.50
N CYS A 207 -3.36 2.89 -21.20
CA CYS A 207 -2.24 3.44 -20.42
C CYS A 207 -1.08 2.45 -20.39
N GLN A 208 -1.37 1.16 -20.19
CA GLN A 208 -0.39 0.10 -20.11
C GLN A 208 0.47 0.01 -21.39
N ARG A 209 -0.14 0.19 -22.57
CA ARG A 209 0.59 0.22 -23.86
C ARG A 209 1.48 1.46 -24.00
N ARG A 210 1.10 2.59 -23.41
CA ARG A 210 1.85 3.86 -23.48
C ARG A 210 2.96 3.96 -22.43
N ASN A 211 2.80 3.31 -21.29
CA ASN A 211 3.74 3.31 -20.19
C ASN A 211 4.76 2.17 -20.31
N VAL A 212 5.85 2.46 -21.02
CA VAL A 212 6.98 1.54 -21.19
C VAL A 212 8.16 1.99 -20.34
N LEU A 213 8.36 1.33 -19.21
CA LEU A 213 9.41 1.69 -18.26
C LEU A 213 10.81 1.66 -18.88
N ASN A 214 11.55 2.76 -18.74
CA ASN A 214 12.95 2.83 -19.11
C ASN A 214 13.83 2.19 -18.03
N SER A 215 13.97 0.87 -18.10
CA SER A 215 14.77 0.08 -17.15
C SER A 215 16.20 0.57 -16.99
N ARG A 216 16.82 1.13 -18.05
CA ARG A 216 18.19 1.68 -17.98
C ARG A 216 18.22 2.94 -17.12
N LYS A 217 17.31 3.89 -17.36
CA LYS A 217 17.21 5.13 -16.56
C LYS A 217 16.87 4.83 -15.10
N ILE A 218 15.92 3.92 -14.85
CA ILE A 218 15.58 3.48 -13.48
C ILE A 218 16.83 2.92 -12.78
N LYS A 219 17.59 2.03 -13.44
CA LYS A 219 18.84 1.49 -12.88
C LYS A 219 19.87 2.58 -12.60
N THR A 220 20.06 3.53 -13.52
CA THR A 220 21.01 4.65 -13.34
C THR A 220 20.60 5.54 -12.16
N LEU A 221 19.31 5.84 -12.05
CA LEU A 221 18.75 6.67 -10.98
C LEU A 221 18.93 5.99 -9.61
N LEU A 222 18.63 4.69 -9.52
CA LEU A 222 18.87 3.90 -8.31
C LEU A 222 20.35 3.79 -7.96
N LYS A 223 21.26 3.64 -8.95
CA LYS A 223 22.71 3.61 -8.71
C LYS A 223 23.22 4.92 -8.15
N LYS A 224 22.80 6.07 -8.69
CA LYS A 224 23.17 7.40 -8.18
C LYS A 224 22.72 7.59 -6.74
N ALA A 225 21.47 7.24 -6.44
CA ALA A 225 20.94 7.32 -5.07
C ALA A 225 21.67 6.36 -4.11
N LYS A 226 22.04 5.16 -4.58
CA LYS A 226 22.83 4.18 -3.81
C LYS A 226 24.24 4.71 -3.53
N GLN A 227 24.90 5.34 -4.50
CA GLN A 227 26.23 5.94 -4.28
C GLN A 227 26.17 7.00 -3.18
N ILE A 228 25.16 7.88 -3.21
CA ILE A 228 24.96 8.88 -2.16
C ILE A 228 24.68 8.22 -0.80
N SER A 229 23.82 7.18 -0.75
CA SER A 229 23.43 6.55 0.52
C SER A 229 24.48 5.61 1.12
N TYR A 230 25.25 4.90 0.29
CA TYR A 230 26.32 4.02 0.77
C TYR A 230 27.58 4.80 1.14
N GLN A 231 27.75 6.00 0.58
CA GLN A 231 28.79 6.92 1.02
C GLN A 231 28.44 7.66 2.30
N LEU A 232 27.21 7.63 2.81
CA LEU A 232 26.83 8.42 3.99
C LEU A 232 26.17 7.51 5.04
N SER A 233 26.79 7.40 6.22
CA SER A 233 26.13 6.77 7.36
C SER A 233 24.84 7.53 7.71
N ASN A 234 23.87 6.90 8.38
CA ASN A 234 22.62 7.57 8.77
C ASN A 234 22.88 8.90 9.53
N ASN A 235 23.91 8.93 10.37
CA ASN A 235 24.32 10.13 11.09
C ASN A 235 24.91 11.19 10.15
N ALA A 236 25.71 10.78 9.17
CA ALA A 236 26.28 11.69 8.16
C ALA A 236 25.22 12.24 7.20
N SER A 237 24.26 11.40 6.80
CA SER A 237 23.11 11.83 5.99
C SER A 237 22.22 12.81 6.75
N LYS A 238 21.98 12.56 8.05
CA LYS A 238 21.27 13.51 8.91
C LYS A 238 22.04 14.83 9.01
N PHE A 239 23.34 14.76 9.29
CA PHE A 239 24.18 15.95 9.39
C PHE A 239 24.21 16.76 8.08
N LEU A 240 24.33 16.10 6.92
CA LEU A 240 24.23 16.77 5.62
C LEU A 240 22.85 17.41 5.40
N GLY A 241 21.78 16.73 5.81
CA GLY A 241 20.41 17.26 5.76
C GLY A 241 20.23 18.51 6.64
N ASP A 242 20.77 18.48 7.86
CA ASP A 242 20.74 19.62 8.79
C ASP A 242 21.53 20.82 8.20
N LEU A 243 22.72 20.57 7.62
CA LEU A 243 23.51 21.59 6.93
C LEU A 243 22.75 22.18 5.73
N ASN A 244 22.12 21.36 4.90
CA ASN A 244 21.37 21.83 3.74
C ASN A 244 20.16 22.68 4.15
N THR A 245 19.41 22.24 5.17
CA THR A 245 18.25 22.99 5.68
C THR A 245 18.65 24.40 6.11
N GLU A 246 19.74 24.55 6.86
CA GLU A 246 20.22 25.86 7.29
C GLU A 246 20.79 26.72 6.15
N ILE A 247 21.41 26.11 5.14
CA ILE A 247 22.03 26.83 4.02
C ILE A 247 20.97 27.29 3.00
N GLU A 248 20.01 26.42 2.68
CA GLU A 248 18.98 26.66 1.64
C GLU A 248 17.98 27.74 2.02
N GLU A 249 17.73 27.95 3.31
CA GLU A 249 16.92 29.08 3.82
C GLU A 249 17.57 30.45 3.48
N GLY A 250 18.88 30.45 3.22
CA GLY A 250 19.63 31.62 2.78
C GLY A 250 19.81 32.66 3.88
N TRP A 251 19.87 33.92 3.48
CA TRP A 251 20.11 35.05 4.36
C TRP A 251 18.78 35.69 4.76
N THR A 252 18.48 35.67 6.05
CA THR A 252 17.19 36.13 6.59
C THR A 252 17.34 37.27 7.60
N GLY A 253 18.55 37.62 8.00
CA GLY A 253 18.80 38.69 8.95
C GLY A 253 20.25 39.15 9.02
N TYR A 254 20.45 40.33 9.61
CA TYR A 254 21.79 40.88 9.86
C TYR A 254 22.56 40.04 10.89
N GLY A 255 23.88 39.94 10.74
CA GLY A 255 24.77 39.22 11.66
C GLY A 255 24.92 37.72 11.38
N GLN A 256 24.26 37.18 10.36
CA GLN A 256 24.31 35.75 10.04
C GLN A 256 25.58 35.29 9.29
N THR A 257 26.42 36.23 8.83
CA THR A 257 27.59 35.93 7.99
C THR A 257 28.48 34.82 8.55
N ASN A 258 28.88 34.91 9.81
CA ASN A 258 29.77 33.90 10.40
C ASN A 258 29.08 32.53 10.49
N ARG A 259 27.81 32.49 10.87
CA ARG A 259 27.04 31.25 11.02
C ARG A 259 26.83 30.55 9.69
N LEU A 260 26.44 31.29 8.65
CA LEU A 260 26.20 30.76 7.31
C LEU A 260 27.49 30.34 6.62
N LEU A 261 28.54 31.18 6.65
CA LEU A 261 29.84 30.82 6.09
C LEU A 261 30.42 29.57 6.75
N GLY A 262 30.30 29.44 8.07
CA GLY A 262 30.72 28.22 8.78
C GLY A 262 29.99 26.97 8.30
N ARG A 263 28.68 27.04 8.05
CA ARG A 263 27.89 25.90 7.56
C ARG A 263 28.17 25.55 6.11
N ILE A 264 28.28 26.55 5.24
CA ILE A 264 28.68 26.38 3.85
C ILE A 264 30.07 25.72 3.79
N THR A 265 30.99 26.18 4.64
CA THR A 265 32.35 25.64 4.76
C THR A 265 32.33 24.19 5.22
N MET A 266 31.58 23.85 6.29
CA MET A 266 31.41 22.47 6.75
C MET A 266 30.85 21.56 5.67
N ARG A 267 29.79 21.98 4.97
CA ARG A 267 29.20 21.18 3.88
C ARG A 267 30.21 20.95 2.74
N SER A 268 30.91 22.01 2.34
CA SER A 268 31.83 21.97 1.20
C SER A 268 33.10 21.16 1.53
N PHE A 269 33.65 21.31 2.73
CA PHE A 269 34.85 20.59 3.13
C PHE A 269 34.57 19.09 3.37
N ILE A 270 33.48 18.77 4.08
CA ILE A 270 33.19 17.40 4.52
C ILE A 270 32.58 16.57 3.38
N PHE A 271 31.68 17.14 2.57
CA PHE A 271 30.82 16.38 1.66
C PHE A 271 30.94 16.73 0.17
N ASN A 272 31.68 17.76 -0.23
CA ASN A 272 31.69 18.17 -1.65
C ASN A 272 32.15 17.06 -2.62
N HIS A 273 33.15 16.27 -2.21
CA HIS A 273 33.62 15.14 -3.03
C HIS A 273 32.57 14.01 -3.18
N ILE A 274 31.56 13.96 -2.30
CA ILE A 274 30.40 13.04 -2.36
C ILE A 274 29.26 13.65 -3.18
N THR A 275 28.98 14.94 -3.03
CA THR A 275 27.85 15.59 -3.70
C THR A 275 28.14 15.96 -5.15
N ASP A 276 29.33 16.50 -5.42
CA ASP A 276 29.71 17.07 -6.70
C ASP A 276 30.73 16.17 -7.44
N GLY A 277 31.27 15.16 -6.75
CA GLY A 277 32.34 14.29 -7.24
C GLY A 277 33.71 14.96 -7.24
N GLY A 278 34.77 14.16 -7.38
CA GLY A 278 36.16 14.62 -7.42
C GLY A 278 36.89 14.46 -6.09
N GLU A 279 38.05 15.11 -5.96
CA GLU A 279 38.85 15.10 -4.73
C GLU A 279 38.28 16.05 -3.66
N PRO A 280 38.56 15.82 -2.37
CA PRO A 280 38.26 16.78 -1.30
C PRO A 280 38.77 18.19 -1.62
N LEU A 281 37.94 19.20 -1.33
CA LEU A 281 38.31 20.59 -1.59
C LEU A 281 39.16 21.13 -0.44
N GLU A 282 40.34 21.66 -0.78
CA GLU A 282 41.25 22.33 0.14
C GLU A 282 41.77 23.64 -0.47
N GLY A 283 42.26 24.52 0.39
CA GLY A 283 42.85 25.81 0.08
C GLY A 283 41.96 26.67 -0.81
N LYS A 284 42.52 27.13 -1.93
CA LYS A 284 41.85 28.08 -2.83
C LYS A 284 40.57 27.53 -3.46
N ALA A 285 40.50 26.22 -3.70
CA ALA A 285 39.33 25.59 -4.29
C ALA A 285 38.13 25.62 -3.32
N LEU A 286 38.38 25.35 -2.04
CA LEU A 286 37.38 25.46 -0.97
C LEU A 286 36.88 26.89 -0.81
N ILE A 287 37.80 27.87 -0.79
CA ILE A 287 37.46 29.30 -0.66
C ILE A 287 36.54 29.74 -1.79
N ASN A 288 36.88 29.42 -3.04
CA ASN A 288 36.07 29.76 -4.20
C ASN A 288 34.66 29.17 -4.10
N LYS A 289 34.55 27.90 -3.65
CA LYS A 289 33.27 27.23 -3.47
C LYS A 289 32.41 27.87 -2.38
N ILE A 290 33.01 28.28 -1.27
CA ILE A 290 32.30 28.96 -0.18
C ILE A 290 31.75 30.30 -0.68
N VAL A 291 32.58 31.09 -1.36
CA VAL A 291 32.22 32.42 -1.90
C VAL A 291 31.13 32.28 -2.96
N SER A 292 31.28 31.35 -3.91
CA SER A 292 30.29 31.14 -4.97
C SER A 292 28.94 30.73 -4.38
N THR A 293 28.95 29.83 -3.38
CA THR A 293 27.74 29.38 -2.71
C THR A 293 27.08 30.54 -1.96
N ALA A 294 27.84 31.28 -1.15
CA ALA A 294 27.33 32.39 -0.36
C ALA A 294 26.66 33.49 -1.22
N LYS A 295 27.25 33.82 -2.38
CA LYS A 295 26.75 34.83 -3.31
C LYS A 295 25.45 34.42 -4.03
N VAL A 296 25.22 33.12 -4.22
CA VAL A 296 24.03 32.58 -4.91
C VAL A 296 22.82 32.44 -3.98
N LEU A 297 23.03 32.36 -2.67
CA LEU A 297 21.95 32.19 -1.70
C LEU A 297 20.99 33.39 -1.66
N PRO A 298 19.68 33.15 -1.47
CA PRO A 298 18.68 34.21 -1.42
C PRO A 298 18.94 35.16 -0.25
N GLY A 299 18.73 36.47 -0.45
CA GLY A 299 18.94 37.49 0.56
C GLY A 299 20.39 37.94 0.78
N TYR A 300 21.37 37.42 0.01
CA TYR A 300 22.78 37.80 0.16
C TYR A 300 22.99 39.30 0.03
N LYS A 301 22.40 39.92 -1.01
CA LYS A 301 22.52 41.37 -1.25
C LYS A 301 21.82 42.21 -0.19
N ASP A 302 20.75 41.67 0.39
CA ASP A 302 19.86 42.40 1.30
C ASP A 302 20.35 42.34 2.75
N TRP A 303 20.90 41.20 3.18
CA TRP A 303 21.17 40.91 4.59
C TRP A 303 22.65 40.68 4.92
N CYS A 304 23.49 40.30 3.95
CA CYS A 304 24.92 40.16 4.19
C CYS A 304 25.59 41.54 4.20
N ARG A 305 26.11 41.99 5.33
CA ARG A 305 26.85 43.28 5.41
C ARG A 305 28.34 43.17 5.08
N HIS A 306 28.85 41.95 4.99
CA HIS A 306 30.25 41.65 4.71
C HIS A 306 30.48 41.33 3.23
N GLN A 307 29.71 41.94 2.32
CA GLN A 307 29.83 41.70 0.87
C GLN A 307 31.20 42.10 0.33
N HIS A 308 31.74 43.22 0.83
CA HIS A 308 33.03 43.78 0.40
C HIS A 308 34.23 42.95 0.87
N GLU A 309 34.08 42.16 1.95
CA GLU A 309 35.15 41.34 2.54
C GLU A 309 34.78 39.85 2.57
N ILE A 310 33.82 39.42 1.76
CA ILE A 310 33.28 38.04 1.81
C ILE A 310 34.36 37.00 1.49
N GLU A 311 35.32 37.36 0.63
CA GLU A 311 36.44 36.51 0.24
C GLU A 311 37.45 36.36 1.39
N GLU A 312 37.72 37.43 2.15
CA GLU A 312 38.57 37.38 3.34
C GLU A 312 37.91 36.52 4.43
N ARG A 313 36.62 36.71 4.69
CA ARG A 313 35.86 35.89 5.64
C ARG A 313 35.79 34.42 5.24
N ALA A 314 35.58 34.12 3.96
CA ALA A 314 35.60 32.75 3.46
C ALA A 314 36.99 32.11 3.60
N THR A 315 38.06 32.90 3.41
CA THR A 315 39.44 32.47 3.62
C THR A 315 39.72 32.12 5.07
N GLU A 316 39.22 32.93 6.01
CA GLU A 316 39.33 32.65 7.43
C GLU A 316 38.62 31.34 7.81
N TRP A 317 37.38 31.15 7.34
CA TRP A 317 36.61 29.92 7.60
C TRP A 317 37.25 28.67 6.98
N ALA A 318 37.75 28.76 5.74
CA ALA A 318 38.48 27.67 5.10
C ALA A 318 39.71 27.28 5.93
N ARG A 319 40.52 28.27 6.35
CA ARG A 319 41.68 28.03 7.22
C ARG A 319 41.27 27.41 8.57
N CYS A 320 40.19 27.88 9.17
CA CYS A 320 39.71 27.34 10.45
C CYS A 320 39.28 25.87 10.33
N ILE A 321 38.57 25.49 9.26
CA ILE A 321 38.08 24.11 9.14
C ILE A 321 39.18 23.13 8.77
N GLU A 322 40.14 23.54 7.93
CA GLU A 322 41.30 22.71 7.56
C GLU A 322 42.17 22.37 8.78
N ASN A 323 42.22 23.27 9.76
CA ASN A 323 42.94 23.07 11.02
C ASN A 323 42.06 22.49 12.15
N SER A 324 40.81 22.11 11.85
CA SER A 324 39.86 21.62 12.85
C SER A 324 39.90 20.09 13.01
N HIS A 325 39.00 19.57 13.84
CA HIS A 325 38.79 18.12 13.99
C HIS A 325 37.90 17.51 12.88
N TYR A 326 37.33 18.34 11.99
CA TYR A 326 36.56 17.85 10.85
C TYR A 326 37.50 17.36 9.75
N PHE A 327 37.03 16.40 8.95
CA PHE A 327 37.76 15.82 7.83
C PHE A 327 36.80 15.47 6.70
N ALA A 328 37.32 15.33 5.49
CA ALA A 328 36.54 14.87 4.35
C ALA A 328 35.93 13.50 4.68
N TYR A 329 34.62 13.39 4.51
CA TYR A 329 33.90 12.20 4.91
C TYR A 329 34.42 10.95 4.17
N GLY A 330 34.85 9.93 4.90
CA GLY A 330 35.39 8.70 4.32
C GLY A 330 36.91 8.65 4.13
N THR A 331 37.65 9.76 4.33
CA THR A 331 39.12 9.74 4.31
C THR A 331 39.68 9.39 5.70
N ALA A 332 40.31 8.21 5.81
CA ALA A 332 41.25 7.62 6.80
C ALA A 332 41.38 8.09 8.29
N ARG A 333 40.76 9.17 8.78
CA ARG A 333 40.73 9.55 10.20
C ARG A 333 39.43 9.18 10.94
N GLY A 334 38.54 8.46 10.28
CA GLY A 334 37.39 7.78 10.90
C GLY A 334 37.06 6.51 10.11
N LYS A 335 37.12 5.35 10.78
CA LYS A 335 37.03 4.01 10.16
C LYS A 335 35.83 3.85 9.21
N TYR A 336 36.12 3.71 7.92
CA TYR A 336 35.38 2.83 7.02
C TYR A 336 36.39 2.18 6.06
N LYS A 337 36.30 0.86 5.87
CA LYS A 337 37.11 0.13 4.88
C LYS A 337 36.75 0.65 3.49
N GLU A 338 37.75 0.98 2.69
CA GLU A 338 37.58 1.03 1.23
C GLU A 338 37.01 -0.32 0.78
N LEU A 339 35.73 -0.35 0.45
CA LEU A 339 35.20 -1.40 -0.40
C LEU A 339 35.64 -1.03 -1.80
N SER A 340 36.69 -1.71 -2.24
CA SER A 340 37.19 -1.70 -3.61
C SER A 340 36.01 -1.65 -4.57
N ALA A 341 36.11 -0.75 -5.56
CA ALA A 341 35.14 -0.58 -6.64
C ALA A 341 35.10 -1.78 -7.61
N SER A 342 35.05 -2.99 -7.08
CA SER A 342 35.02 -4.27 -7.79
C SER A 342 33.67 -4.94 -7.56
N ASN A 343 32.77 -4.83 -8.54
CA ASN A 343 31.74 -5.81 -8.92
C ASN A 343 31.00 -6.59 -7.80
N GLN A 344 30.77 -6.00 -6.64
CA GLN A 344 30.02 -6.67 -5.57
C GLN A 344 28.50 -6.67 -5.78
N VAL A 345 27.96 -5.89 -6.73
CA VAL A 345 26.53 -5.95 -7.05
C VAL A 345 26.16 -7.24 -7.76
N ASP A 346 27.03 -7.71 -8.68
CA ASP A 346 26.86 -9.04 -9.24
C ASP A 346 27.12 -10.09 -8.16
N ASN A 347 28.09 -9.90 -7.26
CA ASN A 347 28.36 -10.87 -6.19
C ASN A 347 27.33 -10.94 -5.06
N GLU A 348 26.66 -9.87 -4.62
CA GLU A 348 25.59 -9.95 -3.58
C GLU A 348 24.28 -10.50 -4.14
N LEU A 349 23.96 -10.19 -5.41
CA LEU A 349 22.82 -10.78 -6.12
C LEU A 349 23.09 -12.25 -6.48
N ASN A 350 24.30 -12.56 -6.94
CA ASN A 350 24.81 -13.92 -7.13
C ASN A 350 24.90 -14.64 -5.78
N TYR A 351 25.24 -13.98 -4.66
CA TYR A 351 25.28 -14.60 -3.34
C TYR A 351 23.90 -15.03 -2.85
N ASN A 352 22.85 -14.21 -3.06
CA ASN A 352 21.49 -14.63 -2.72
C ASN A 352 20.96 -15.74 -3.65
N GLN A 353 21.34 -15.72 -4.93
CA GLN A 353 21.04 -16.81 -5.87
C GLN A 353 21.83 -18.08 -5.54
N GLN A 354 23.10 -17.97 -5.15
CA GLN A 354 23.96 -19.06 -4.69
C GLN A 354 23.44 -19.62 -3.38
N GLN A 355 23.04 -18.80 -2.40
CA GLN A 355 22.40 -19.30 -1.18
C GLN A 355 21.08 -20.00 -1.45
N ALA A 356 20.28 -19.51 -2.41
CA ALA A 356 19.06 -20.18 -2.84
C ALA A 356 19.38 -21.55 -3.49
N GLN A 357 20.33 -21.58 -4.43
CA GLN A 357 20.79 -22.81 -5.10
C GLN A 357 21.43 -23.80 -4.11
N GLU A 358 22.32 -23.35 -3.23
CA GLU A 358 22.92 -24.18 -2.18
C GLU A 358 21.85 -24.77 -1.25
N THR A 359 20.80 -23.99 -0.94
CA THR A 359 19.68 -24.49 -0.12
C THR A 359 18.87 -25.54 -0.88
N GLN A 360 18.60 -25.33 -2.17
CA GLN A 360 17.94 -26.32 -3.02
C GLN A 360 18.77 -27.60 -3.14
N THR A 361 20.07 -27.50 -3.44
CA THR A 361 20.99 -28.64 -3.52
C THR A 361 21.07 -29.40 -2.19
N LYS A 362 21.10 -28.70 -1.05
CA LYS A 362 21.06 -29.34 0.28
C LYS A 362 19.76 -30.11 0.51
N ILE A 363 18.63 -29.57 0.08
CA ILE A 363 17.33 -30.26 0.17
C ILE A 363 17.34 -31.50 -0.73
N THR A 364 17.78 -31.37 -1.98
CA THR A 364 17.85 -32.49 -2.93
C THR A 364 18.78 -33.60 -2.44
N ASN A 365 19.98 -33.26 -1.95
CA ASN A 365 20.91 -34.25 -1.40
C ASN A 365 20.35 -34.92 -0.15
N ALA A 366 19.72 -34.18 0.75
CA ALA A 366 19.11 -34.76 1.95
C ALA A 366 17.96 -35.72 1.60
N VAL A 367 17.19 -35.43 0.55
CA VAL A 367 16.14 -36.34 0.06
C VAL A 367 16.76 -37.58 -0.59
N GLN A 368 17.82 -37.42 -1.38
CA GLN A 368 18.55 -38.51 -2.03
C GLN A 368 19.18 -39.44 -0.98
N ASP A 369 19.85 -38.90 0.04
CA ASP A 369 20.41 -39.69 1.16
C ASP A 369 19.33 -40.50 1.88
N LEU A 370 18.15 -39.91 2.10
CA LEU A 370 17.01 -40.60 2.74
C LEU A 370 16.40 -41.68 1.83
N LEU A 371 16.43 -41.49 0.51
CA LEU A 371 16.02 -42.49 -0.47
C LEU A 371 17.00 -43.67 -0.51
N GLU A 372 18.31 -43.39 -0.54
CA GLU A 372 19.38 -44.40 -0.56
C GLU A 372 19.40 -45.24 0.72
N GLN A 373 19.09 -44.62 1.86
CA GLN A 373 18.95 -45.31 3.14
C GLN A 373 17.60 -46.02 3.31
N GLY A 374 16.66 -45.85 2.36
CA GLY A 374 15.30 -46.42 2.44
C GLY A 374 14.49 -45.88 3.61
N THR A 375 14.84 -44.70 4.15
CA THR A 375 14.19 -44.11 5.33
C THR A 375 13.34 -42.89 5.02
N LEU A 376 13.17 -42.52 3.75
CA LEU A 376 12.33 -41.40 3.34
C LEU A 376 10.86 -41.66 3.73
N PRO A 377 10.28 -40.94 4.71
CA PRO A 377 8.95 -41.25 5.22
C PRO A 377 7.84 -40.91 4.21
N ASP A 378 6.75 -41.68 4.09
CA ASP A 378 5.71 -41.35 3.10
C ASP A 378 4.89 -40.09 3.41
N LYS A 379 4.70 -39.77 4.70
CA LYS A 379 3.88 -38.63 5.14
C LYS A 379 4.70 -37.34 5.18
N ALA A 380 4.14 -36.26 4.61
CA ALA A 380 4.78 -34.95 4.51
C ALA A 380 5.33 -34.42 5.85
N THR A 381 4.58 -34.55 6.94
CA THR A 381 4.99 -34.10 8.27
C THR A 381 6.19 -34.90 8.82
N ALA A 382 6.28 -36.18 8.47
CA ALA A 382 7.41 -37.03 8.85
C ALA A 382 8.65 -36.72 7.99
N ARG A 383 8.49 -36.50 6.67
CA ARG A 383 9.59 -36.01 5.81
C ARG A 383 10.15 -34.69 6.29
N PHE A 384 9.27 -33.72 6.59
CA PHE A 384 9.66 -32.41 7.11
C PHE A 384 10.51 -32.56 8.39
N LYS A 385 10.06 -33.38 9.35
CA LYS A 385 10.81 -33.65 10.58
C LYS A 385 12.15 -34.35 10.32
N SER A 386 12.23 -35.24 9.34
CA SER A 386 13.49 -35.89 8.95
C SER A 386 14.46 -34.90 8.30
N LEU A 387 13.98 -34.02 7.41
CA LEU A 387 14.80 -33.01 6.72
C LEU A 387 15.28 -31.90 7.65
N LEU A 388 14.53 -31.58 8.71
CA LEU A 388 15.03 -30.69 9.77
C LEU A 388 16.29 -31.25 10.45
N LYS A 389 16.47 -32.59 10.50
CA LYS A 389 17.69 -33.21 11.06
C LYS A 389 18.92 -33.02 10.18
N TYR A 390 18.75 -32.65 8.91
CA TYR A 390 19.81 -32.26 7.99
C TYR A 390 20.20 -30.78 8.13
N ASN A 391 19.82 -30.12 9.24
CA ASN A 391 20.07 -28.69 9.51
C ASN A 391 19.45 -27.73 8.48
N ILE A 392 18.37 -28.15 7.82
CA ILE A 392 17.63 -27.31 6.87
C ILE A 392 16.56 -26.54 7.65
N GLY A 393 16.50 -25.22 7.49
CA GLY A 393 15.50 -24.39 8.18
C GLY A 393 14.09 -24.67 7.68
N GLY A 394 13.11 -24.75 8.58
CA GLY A 394 11.71 -25.05 8.22
C GLY A 394 11.12 -24.06 7.21
N ALA A 395 11.47 -22.78 7.29
CA ALA A 395 11.04 -21.77 6.30
C ALA A 395 11.63 -22.02 4.89
N SER A 396 12.84 -22.58 4.80
CA SER A 396 13.45 -22.96 3.53
C SER A 396 12.78 -24.19 2.91
N LEU A 397 12.38 -25.16 3.74
CA LEU A 397 11.61 -26.33 3.30
C LEU A 397 10.22 -25.94 2.76
N TYR A 398 9.53 -24.99 3.41
CA TYR A 398 8.24 -24.49 2.89
C TYR A 398 8.40 -23.65 1.62
N ARG A 399 9.54 -22.99 1.43
CA ARG A 399 9.83 -22.18 0.25
C ARG A 399 10.12 -23.03 -0.99
N TYR A 400 10.80 -24.17 -0.82
CA TYR A 400 11.17 -25.11 -1.89
C TYR A 400 10.50 -26.47 -1.66
N ARG A 401 9.18 -26.48 -1.63
CA ARG A 401 8.37 -27.66 -1.28
C ARG A 401 8.45 -28.73 -2.37
N GLU A 402 8.65 -28.29 -3.60
CA GLU A 402 8.73 -29.10 -4.81
C GLU A 402 9.86 -30.15 -4.75
N LEU A 403 10.94 -29.86 -4.02
CA LEU A 403 12.14 -30.69 -3.96
C LEU A 403 12.08 -31.85 -2.97
N TRP A 404 11.07 -31.92 -2.09
CA TRP A 404 11.03 -32.93 -1.02
C TRP A 404 9.64 -33.42 -0.62
N HIS A 405 8.60 -32.67 -0.96
CA HIS A 405 7.25 -32.98 -0.50
C HIS A 405 6.65 -34.15 -1.29
N PRO A 406 6.03 -35.15 -0.62
CA PRO A 406 5.56 -36.36 -1.27
C PRO A 406 4.61 -36.12 -2.44
N ILE A 407 3.67 -35.18 -2.27
CA ILE A 407 2.65 -34.90 -3.29
C ILE A 407 3.24 -34.23 -4.53
N GLU A 408 4.31 -33.44 -4.37
CA GLU A 408 4.88 -32.66 -5.48
C GLU A 408 5.90 -33.49 -6.26
N LEU A 409 6.67 -34.35 -5.59
CA LEU A 409 7.57 -35.33 -6.22
C LEU A 409 6.80 -36.42 -7.01
N SER A 410 5.62 -36.83 -6.55
CA SER A 410 4.78 -37.78 -7.28
C SER A 410 4.15 -37.19 -8.55
N ALA A 411 3.88 -35.88 -8.58
CA ALA A 411 3.28 -35.20 -9.73
C ALA A 411 4.25 -35.06 -10.93
N GLU A 412 5.56 -35.06 -10.70
CA GLU A 412 6.58 -35.08 -11.77
C GLU A 412 6.77 -36.49 -12.36
N SER A 413 6.50 -37.54 -11.57
CA SER A 413 6.57 -38.94 -12.01
C SER A 413 5.41 -39.31 -12.94
N GLU A 414 4.22 -38.72 -12.73
CA GLU A 414 3.01 -38.98 -13.54
C GLU A 414 3.01 -38.24 -14.89
N ASN A 415 3.76 -37.15 -15.05
CA ASN A 415 3.87 -36.42 -16.32
C ASN A 415 4.82 -37.06 -17.34
N ASN A 416 5.66 -38.02 -16.93
CA ASN A 416 6.56 -38.75 -17.83
C ASN A 416 5.96 -40.06 -18.41
N TYR A 417 4.75 -40.46 -17.99
CA TYR A 417 4.05 -41.65 -18.52
C TYR A 417 2.86 -41.31 -19.45
N ALA A 418 2.53 -40.03 -19.64
CA ALA A 418 1.38 -39.60 -20.44
C ALA A 418 1.61 -39.60 -21.96
N GLU A 419 2.79 -40.02 -22.45
CA GLU A 419 3.08 -40.15 -23.89
C GLU A 419 3.11 -41.62 -24.39
N SER A 420 2.77 -42.59 -23.53
CA SER A 420 2.68 -44.01 -23.91
C SER A 420 1.54 -44.71 -23.17
N GLU A 421 0.33 -44.63 -23.72
CA GLU A 421 -0.68 -45.71 -23.78
C GLU A 421 -2.09 -45.14 -24.03
N LEU A 422 -2.36 -44.91 -25.32
CA LEU A 422 -3.69 -45.16 -25.87
C LEU A 422 -3.90 -46.67 -25.86
N GLN A 423 -4.84 -47.19 -25.06
CA GLN A 423 -5.72 -48.32 -25.40
C GLN A 423 -6.55 -48.79 -24.19
N ASN A 424 -7.83 -49.05 -24.47
CA ASN A 424 -8.76 -49.92 -23.72
C ASN A 424 -9.35 -49.34 -22.41
N THR A 425 -10.60 -49.49 -22.01
CA THR A 425 -11.96 -49.76 -22.55
C THR A 425 -12.88 -49.76 -21.29
N GLU A 426 -14.10 -49.22 -21.39
CA GLU A 426 -15.39 -49.69 -20.77
C GLU A 426 -15.38 -50.24 -19.31
N THR A 427 -16.19 -49.81 -18.33
CA THR A 427 -17.66 -49.91 -18.25
C THR A 427 -18.20 -49.39 -16.88
N GLU A 428 -19.40 -48.80 -16.93
CA GLU A 428 -20.60 -48.84 -16.04
C GLU A 428 -20.57 -49.05 -14.49
N GLY A 429 -21.50 -48.35 -13.80
CA GLY A 429 -22.38 -48.99 -12.80
C GLY A 429 -22.68 -48.27 -11.46
N ALA A 430 -23.88 -47.65 -11.34
CA ALA A 430 -24.89 -47.67 -10.23
C ALA A 430 -24.49 -47.32 -8.76
N CYS A 431 -25.13 -46.32 -8.10
CA CYS A 431 -26.30 -46.39 -7.16
C CYS A 431 -26.03 -47.20 -5.86
N THR A 432 -26.45 -46.92 -4.62
CA THR A 432 -27.46 -46.04 -3.95
C THR A 432 -27.34 -46.26 -2.41
N GLU A 433 -27.92 -45.35 -1.60
CA GLU A 433 -28.40 -45.54 -0.19
C GLU A 433 -27.37 -45.79 0.94
N GLY A 434 -27.48 -45.32 2.20
CA GLY A 434 -28.48 -44.55 2.95
C GLY A 434 -28.02 -44.37 4.43
N ALA A 435 -28.57 -43.36 5.13
CA ALA A 435 -28.69 -43.08 6.59
C ALA A 435 -27.56 -43.49 7.57
N SER A 436 -27.14 -42.71 8.57
CA SER A 436 -27.98 -42.12 9.62
C SER A 436 -27.16 -41.22 10.58
N ALA A 437 -27.87 -40.40 11.34
CA ALA A 437 -27.38 -39.30 12.18
C ALA A 437 -26.51 -39.70 13.38
N LEU A 438 -25.48 -38.90 13.69
CA LEU A 438 -24.88 -38.77 15.02
C LEU A 438 -24.60 -37.29 15.33
N ARG A 439 -25.10 -36.85 16.48
CA ARG A 439 -25.00 -35.49 17.03
C ARG A 439 -23.63 -35.27 17.68
N THR A 440 -22.82 -34.34 17.20
CA THR A 440 -22.00 -33.37 17.96
C THR A 440 -21.18 -32.49 16.99
N PRO A 441 -20.91 -31.21 17.30
CA PRO A 441 -20.20 -30.31 16.40
C PRO A 441 -18.69 -30.56 16.47
N THR A 442 -18.09 -31.08 15.40
CA THR A 442 -16.64 -31.21 15.30
C THR A 442 -16.05 -29.89 14.82
N SER A 443 -15.61 -29.06 15.77
CA SER A 443 -14.65 -27.99 15.52
C SER A 443 -13.34 -28.61 15.01
N LEU A 444 -12.97 -28.34 13.76
CA LEU A 444 -11.80 -28.91 13.06
C LEU A 444 -10.59 -27.97 13.01
N LEU A 445 -10.32 -27.20 14.07
CA LEU A 445 -9.09 -26.41 14.18
C LEU A 445 -8.32 -26.73 15.47
N PRO A 446 -7.06 -27.21 15.37
CA PRO A 446 -6.10 -27.07 16.45
C PRO A 446 -5.77 -25.60 16.68
N GLN A 447 -5.80 -25.23 17.95
CA GLN A 447 -5.50 -23.90 18.46
C GLN A 447 -3.98 -23.74 18.61
N ASN A 448 -3.29 -23.31 17.56
CA ASN A 448 -2.01 -22.58 17.61
C ASN A 448 -1.49 -22.35 16.19
N ASP A 449 -1.79 -21.17 15.64
CA ASP A 449 -0.90 -20.43 14.73
C ASP A 449 -1.48 -19.03 14.54
N SER A 450 -1.09 -18.12 15.43
CA SER A 450 -1.38 -16.69 15.28
C SER A 450 -0.18 -15.90 15.79
N ASN A 451 0.43 -15.11 14.91
CA ASN A 451 1.46 -14.15 15.31
C ASN A 451 0.83 -13.08 16.19
N LYS A 452 1.37 -12.90 17.41
CA LYS A 452 0.97 -11.82 18.32
C LYS A 452 1.38 -10.47 17.71
N LEU A 453 0.40 -9.62 17.44
CA LEU A 453 0.60 -8.20 17.13
C LEU A 453 0.73 -7.43 18.46
N VAL A 454 1.89 -6.82 18.70
CA VAL A 454 2.07 -5.82 19.75
C VAL A 454 1.86 -4.45 19.11
N GLY A 455 0.77 -3.79 19.48
CA GLY A 455 0.53 -2.40 19.12
C GLY A 455 1.43 -1.46 19.92
N LYS A 456 2.08 -0.52 19.24
CA LYS A 456 2.50 0.75 19.85
C LYS A 456 2.16 1.88 18.87
N GLY A 457 1.30 2.77 19.34
CA GLY A 457 0.98 4.04 18.70
C GLY A 457 2.16 5.02 18.78
N LEU A 458 2.15 5.98 17.86
CA LEU A 458 3.15 7.04 17.72
C LEU A 458 2.65 8.37 18.29
N GLY A 459 3.61 9.14 18.85
CA GLY A 459 3.61 10.58 19.11
C GLY A 459 3.14 11.00 20.51
N ASP A 460 3.72 11.94 21.26
CA ASP A 460 4.99 12.72 21.36
C ASP A 460 4.67 13.85 22.40
N PRO A 461 5.55 14.77 22.82
CA PRO A 461 7.00 14.76 23.08
C PRO A 461 7.29 15.14 24.57
N LYS A 462 8.56 15.10 25.02
CA LYS A 462 8.95 15.82 26.26
C LYS A 462 10.15 16.74 26.01
N THR A 463 9.86 18.02 26.13
CA THR A 463 10.78 19.13 26.36
C THR A 463 11.37 19.03 27.77
N SER A 464 12.61 19.48 27.89
CA SER A 464 13.48 19.65 29.06
C SER A 464 12.90 20.50 30.22
N ALA A 465 13.22 20.14 31.47
CA ALA A 465 13.90 20.99 32.48
C ALA A 465 13.81 20.42 33.92
N GLU A 466 14.99 20.30 34.54
CA GLU A 466 15.41 20.56 35.93
C GLU A 466 14.53 20.30 37.18
N SER A 467 15.16 19.57 38.12
CA SER A 467 15.27 19.80 39.58
C SER A 467 14.26 19.21 40.58
N ALA A 468 14.84 18.86 41.75
CA ALA A 468 14.29 18.67 43.09
C ALA A 468 13.81 17.26 43.55
N GLU A 469 14.68 16.65 44.36
CA GLU A 469 14.46 15.98 45.66
C GLU A 469 13.16 15.22 45.96
N GLY A 470 13.29 13.98 46.45
CA GLY A 470 12.23 13.27 47.16
C GLY A 470 12.52 11.80 47.44
N ASN A 471 13.04 11.53 48.65
CA ASN A 471 13.23 10.22 49.28
C ASN A 471 11.96 9.33 49.24
N ASN A 472 12.09 8.01 49.05
CA ASN A 472 11.70 6.98 50.04
C ASN A 472 11.87 5.52 49.56
N SER A 473 12.54 4.76 50.44
CA SER A 473 12.72 3.30 50.57
C SER A 473 12.92 2.44 49.33
N ALA A 474 14.12 1.86 49.23
CA ALA A 474 14.41 0.74 48.33
C ALA A 474 13.55 -0.49 48.71
N GLU A 475 12.47 -0.71 47.95
CA GLU A 475 11.66 -1.92 48.04
C GLU A 475 12.51 -3.11 47.53
N SER A 476 12.65 -4.16 48.35
CA SER A 476 13.42 -5.35 47.99
C SER A 476 12.89 -5.96 46.69
N ALA A 477 13.79 -6.36 45.79
CA ALA A 477 13.44 -7.02 44.52
C ALA A 477 12.51 -8.24 44.70
N GLN A 478 12.49 -8.84 45.90
CA GLN A 478 11.58 -9.92 46.23
C GLN A 478 10.13 -9.44 46.42
N ALA A 479 9.91 -8.31 47.09
CA ALA A 479 8.58 -7.71 47.26
C ALA A 479 7.99 -7.26 45.91
N ILE A 480 8.83 -6.75 45.00
CA ILE A 480 8.44 -6.41 43.63
C ILE A 480 8.01 -7.66 42.86
N ARG A 481 8.75 -8.77 42.96
CA ARG A 481 8.38 -10.04 42.31
C ARG A 481 7.09 -10.62 42.85
N ASP A 482 6.88 -10.57 44.16
CA ASP A 482 5.68 -11.11 44.78
C ASP A 482 4.45 -10.27 44.42
N ARG A 483 4.58 -8.94 44.37
CA ARG A 483 3.52 -8.05 43.87
C ARG A 483 3.17 -8.31 42.40
N ILE A 484 4.17 -8.51 41.54
CA ILE A 484 3.95 -8.86 40.12
C ILE A 484 3.26 -10.22 39.99
N ARG A 485 3.63 -11.20 40.83
CA ARG A 485 3.02 -12.53 40.82
C ARG A 485 1.54 -12.46 41.22
N THR A 486 1.19 -11.66 42.23
CA THR A 486 -0.20 -11.45 42.65
C THR A 486 -1.01 -10.73 41.57
N GLN A 487 -0.46 -9.68 40.95
CA GLN A 487 -1.13 -8.96 39.85
C GLN A 487 -1.36 -9.84 38.61
N LEU A 488 -0.43 -10.77 38.31
CA LEU A 488 -0.60 -11.72 37.22
C LEU A 488 -1.66 -12.78 37.53
N ALA A 489 -1.77 -13.23 38.79
CA ALA A 489 -2.81 -14.16 39.21
C ALA A 489 -4.22 -13.52 39.14
N ASP A 490 -4.35 -12.27 39.56
CA ASP A 490 -5.61 -11.52 39.47
C ASP A 490 -6.01 -11.24 38.01
N ALA A 491 -5.04 -10.90 37.15
CA ALA A 491 -5.27 -10.72 35.73
C ALA A 491 -5.66 -12.04 35.01
N GLN A 492 -5.13 -13.18 35.46
CA GLN A 492 -5.53 -14.50 34.95
C GLN A 492 -6.93 -14.89 35.43
N LYS A 493 -7.30 -14.57 36.67
CA LYS A 493 -8.64 -14.79 37.21
C LYS A 493 -9.68 -13.94 36.47
N ALA A 494 -9.38 -12.66 36.21
CA ALA A 494 -10.21 -11.77 35.40
C ALA A 494 -10.37 -12.26 33.94
N ARG A 495 -9.32 -12.84 33.35
CA ARG A 495 -9.39 -13.46 32.02
C ARG A 495 -10.26 -14.71 31.96
N ARG A 496 -10.25 -15.55 33.00
CA ARG A 496 -11.13 -16.73 33.08
C ARG A 496 -12.60 -16.33 33.21
N SER A 497 -12.90 -15.36 34.07
CA SER A 497 -14.26 -14.80 34.19
C SER A 497 -14.75 -14.12 32.91
N ALA A 498 -13.84 -13.52 32.11
CA ALA A 498 -14.18 -12.94 30.80
C ALA A 498 -14.37 -14.01 29.70
N GLN A 499 -13.72 -15.17 29.80
CA GLN A 499 -13.90 -16.30 28.87
C GLN A 499 -15.19 -17.07 29.14
N GLU A 500 -15.58 -17.24 30.41
CA GLU A 500 -16.85 -17.87 30.80
C GLU A 500 -18.09 -17.04 30.42
N ALA A 501 -17.93 -15.75 30.13
CA ALA A 501 -19.01 -14.86 29.69
C ALA A 501 -19.25 -14.85 28.15
N SER A 502 -18.51 -15.64 27.36
CA SER A 502 -18.60 -15.62 25.90
C SER A 502 -19.68 -16.57 25.33
N VAL A 503 -20.86 -16.01 25.07
CA VAL A 503 -21.93 -16.61 24.23
C VAL A 503 -21.56 -16.43 22.73
N PRO A 504 -21.95 -17.33 21.79
CA PRO A 504 -21.43 -17.35 20.41
C PRO A 504 -21.81 -16.09 19.62
N LEU A 505 -20.82 -15.40 19.03
CA LEU A 505 -20.95 -14.09 18.38
C LEU A 505 -20.48 -14.09 16.92
N VAL A 506 -20.91 -15.05 16.11
CA VAL A 506 -20.56 -15.11 14.68
C VAL A 506 -21.67 -14.54 13.77
N ASP A 507 -22.93 -14.46 14.24
CA ASP A 507 -24.07 -14.04 13.40
C ASP A 507 -24.53 -12.57 13.57
N LYS A 508 -24.19 -11.95 14.71
CA LYS A 508 -24.68 -10.59 15.04
C LYS A 508 -23.98 -9.47 14.27
N THR A 509 -22.71 -9.65 13.90
CA THR A 509 -21.90 -8.62 13.23
C THR A 509 -22.27 -8.44 11.75
N ALA A 510 -22.48 -9.54 11.02
CA ALA A 510 -22.94 -9.51 9.62
C ALA A 510 -24.35 -8.91 9.50
N THR A 511 -25.28 -9.33 10.37
CA THR A 511 -26.65 -8.78 10.41
C THR A 511 -26.67 -7.28 10.72
N THR A 512 -25.75 -6.81 11.57
CA THR A 512 -25.64 -5.38 11.91
C THR A 512 -25.05 -4.56 10.76
N SER A 513 -24.04 -5.08 10.06
CA SER A 513 -23.46 -4.43 8.88
C SER A 513 -24.45 -4.33 7.72
N HIS A 514 -25.20 -5.41 7.50
CA HIS A 514 -26.25 -5.48 6.49
C HIS A 514 -27.34 -4.43 6.75
N ARG A 515 -27.86 -4.35 7.99
CA ARG A 515 -28.87 -3.36 8.37
C ARG A 515 -28.39 -1.92 8.18
N ARG A 516 -27.13 -1.64 8.52
CA ARG A 516 -26.52 -0.31 8.32
C ARG A 516 -26.40 0.06 6.84
N THR A 517 -26.05 -0.91 5.99
CA THR A 517 -25.94 -0.68 4.54
C THR A 517 -27.30 -0.34 3.96
N LEU A 518 -28.35 -1.07 4.32
CA LEU A 518 -29.72 -0.75 3.87
C LEU A 518 -30.17 0.63 4.33
N GLN A 519 -29.95 0.95 5.61
CA GLN A 519 -30.31 2.26 6.15
C GLN A 519 -29.60 3.40 5.39
N ARG A 520 -28.31 3.23 5.07
CA ARG A 520 -27.56 4.21 4.28
C ARG A 520 -28.10 4.37 2.86
N MET A 521 -28.45 3.28 2.19
CA MET A 521 -29.04 3.33 0.84
C MET A 521 -30.40 4.02 0.85
N GLN A 522 -31.21 3.82 1.90
CA GLN A 522 -32.44 4.60 2.11
C GLN A 522 -32.12 6.09 2.28
N GLU A 523 -31.17 6.44 3.14
CA GLU A 523 -30.75 7.84 3.36
C GLU A 523 -30.25 8.50 2.06
N PHE A 524 -29.59 7.75 1.19
CA PHE A 524 -29.12 8.24 -0.11
C PHE A 524 -30.28 8.51 -1.07
N LEU A 525 -31.26 7.61 -1.18
CA LEU A 525 -32.47 7.88 -1.96
C LEU A 525 -33.21 9.11 -1.42
N LEU A 526 -33.37 9.17 -0.10
CA LEU A 526 -34.06 10.25 0.61
C LEU A 526 -33.25 11.55 0.71
N SER A 527 -32.03 11.60 0.20
CA SER A 527 -31.29 12.85 0.01
C SER A 527 -31.77 13.62 -1.23
N GLY A 528 -32.32 12.90 -2.21
CA GLY A 528 -32.74 13.46 -3.49
C GLY A 528 -31.60 13.97 -4.40
N GLU A 529 -30.35 13.78 -4.00
CA GLU A 529 -29.18 14.24 -4.75
C GLU A 529 -28.92 13.32 -5.94
N PRO A 530 -28.80 13.85 -7.18
CA PRO A 530 -28.59 13.03 -8.38
C PRO A 530 -27.39 12.09 -8.30
N ILE A 531 -26.30 12.51 -7.64
CA ILE A 531 -25.10 11.68 -7.47
C ILE A 531 -25.33 10.50 -6.54
N LEU A 532 -26.08 10.71 -5.45
CA LEU A 532 -26.40 9.66 -4.47
C LEU A 532 -27.48 8.73 -5.01
N LEU A 533 -28.40 9.25 -5.83
CA LEU A 533 -29.39 8.47 -6.55
C LEU A 533 -28.71 7.46 -7.51
N ILE A 534 -27.76 7.92 -8.32
CA ILE A 534 -26.97 7.07 -9.22
C ILE A 534 -26.17 6.02 -8.42
N GLU A 535 -25.58 6.39 -7.28
CA GLU A 535 -24.85 5.46 -6.40
C GLU A 535 -25.75 4.31 -5.91
N VAL A 536 -26.98 4.62 -5.47
CA VAL A 536 -27.95 3.59 -5.06
C VAL A 536 -28.33 2.70 -6.25
N GLY A 537 -28.48 3.26 -7.45
CA GLY A 537 -28.72 2.49 -8.67
C GLY A 537 -27.60 1.49 -8.96
N HIS A 538 -26.34 1.90 -8.84
CA HIS A 538 -25.19 1.01 -9.05
C HIS A 538 -25.11 -0.09 -7.99
N TRP A 539 -25.47 0.23 -6.75
CA TRP A 539 -25.59 -0.76 -5.70
C TRP A 539 -26.71 -1.75 -6.02
N LEU A 540 -27.90 -1.28 -6.36
CA LEU A 540 -29.08 -2.09 -6.70
C LEU A 540 -28.85 -3.05 -7.87
N VAL A 541 -28.20 -2.60 -8.96
CA VAL A 541 -27.90 -3.46 -10.12
C VAL A 541 -26.99 -4.63 -9.76
N LYS A 542 -26.17 -4.51 -8.70
CA LYS A 542 -25.28 -5.58 -8.20
C LYS A 542 -25.95 -6.46 -7.14
N GLN A 543 -27.17 -6.12 -6.72
CA GLN A 543 -27.92 -6.83 -5.69
C GLN A 543 -28.98 -7.76 -6.29
N PRO A 544 -29.42 -8.80 -5.55
CA PRO A 544 -30.62 -9.55 -5.88
C PRO A 544 -31.86 -8.65 -5.94
N SER A 545 -32.83 -8.99 -6.79
CA SER A 545 -34.10 -8.24 -6.97
C SER A 545 -34.88 -8.03 -5.67
N GLU A 546 -34.78 -8.97 -4.73
CA GLU A 546 -35.40 -8.89 -3.39
C GLU A 546 -34.88 -7.72 -2.54
N ARG A 547 -33.66 -7.21 -2.81
CA ARG A 547 -33.07 -6.10 -2.05
C ARG A 547 -33.80 -4.79 -2.21
N ARG A 548 -34.45 -4.57 -3.36
CA ARG A 548 -35.29 -3.37 -3.57
C ARG A 548 -36.49 -3.37 -2.62
N SER A 549 -37.13 -4.53 -2.44
CA SER A 549 -38.24 -4.70 -1.50
C SER A 549 -37.77 -4.55 -0.05
N GLU A 550 -36.55 -4.99 0.25
CA GLU A 550 -35.94 -4.87 1.58
C GLU A 550 -35.58 -3.41 1.91
N LEU A 551 -35.13 -2.62 0.92
CA LEU A 551 -34.95 -1.17 1.02
C LEU A 551 -36.22 -0.44 1.44
N ALA A 552 -37.39 -0.97 1.09
CA ALA A 552 -38.68 -0.36 1.41
C ALA A 552 -39.37 -1.05 2.60
N SER A 553 -38.66 -1.89 3.36
CA SER A 553 -39.26 -2.74 4.40
C SER A 553 -39.60 -2.01 5.71
N HIS A 554 -39.06 -0.79 5.92
CA HIS A 554 -39.24 -0.02 7.14
C HIS A 554 -39.73 1.39 6.78
N GLY A 555 -41.01 1.69 7.03
CA GLY A 555 -41.65 2.97 6.71
C GLY A 555 -43.18 2.86 6.71
N ASP A 556 -43.88 3.98 6.72
CA ASP A 556 -45.32 4.03 6.42
C ASP A 556 -45.57 3.79 4.91
N CYS A 557 -46.84 3.70 4.51
CA CYS A 557 -47.21 3.35 3.14
C CYS A 557 -46.63 4.35 2.11
N GLU A 558 -46.65 5.65 2.44
CA GLU A 558 -46.20 6.72 1.54
C GLU A 558 -44.67 6.74 1.38
N LEU A 559 -43.92 6.60 2.48
CA LEU A 559 -42.46 6.52 2.43
C LEU A 559 -41.99 5.27 1.68
N ARG A 560 -42.74 4.17 1.82
CA ARG A 560 -42.46 2.91 1.13
C ARG A 560 -42.60 3.05 -0.39
N GLU A 561 -43.67 3.69 -0.85
CA GLU A 561 -43.87 3.99 -2.28
C GLU A 561 -42.80 4.93 -2.81
N LEU A 562 -42.47 6.00 -2.08
CA LEU A 562 -41.40 6.92 -2.46
C LEU A 562 -40.05 6.21 -2.65
N ILE A 563 -39.65 5.37 -1.69
CA ILE A 563 -38.38 4.64 -1.77
C ILE A 563 -38.35 3.69 -2.97
N LEU A 564 -39.46 3.01 -3.26
CA LEU A 564 -39.56 2.11 -4.41
C LEU A 564 -39.46 2.86 -5.73
N ASP A 565 -40.14 4.00 -5.86
CA ASP A 565 -40.08 4.87 -7.05
C ASP A 565 -38.66 5.35 -7.31
N LEU A 566 -38.00 5.90 -6.28
CA LEU A 566 -36.64 6.41 -6.37
C LEU A 566 -35.64 5.29 -6.69
N ALA A 567 -35.79 4.11 -6.08
CA ALA A 567 -34.95 2.95 -6.36
C ALA A 567 -35.10 2.48 -7.81
N GLN A 568 -36.32 2.49 -8.36
CA GLN A 568 -36.58 2.08 -9.73
C GLN A 568 -36.04 3.10 -10.75
N ILE A 569 -36.19 4.39 -10.47
CA ILE A 569 -35.57 5.47 -11.27
C ILE A 569 -34.04 5.31 -11.25
N ALA A 570 -33.45 5.12 -10.07
CA ALA A 570 -32.01 4.96 -9.90
C ALA A 570 -31.44 3.80 -10.74
N GLU A 571 -32.11 2.64 -10.73
CA GLU A 571 -31.70 1.51 -11.57
C GLU A 571 -31.79 1.81 -13.07
N CYS A 572 -32.87 2.47 -13.52
CA CYS A 572 -33.03 2.82 -14.92
C CYS A 572 -31.92 3.76 -15.40
N LEU A 573 -31.62 4.79 -14.61
CA LEU A 573 -30.56 5.76 -14.91
C LEU A 573 -29.18 5.10 -15.05
N VAL A 574 -28.89 4.12 -14.18
CA VAL A 574 -27.62 3.38 -14.22
C VAL A 574 -27.56 2.44 -15.42
N GLN A 575 -28.65 1.74 -15.76
CA GLN A 575 -28.70 0.89 -16.95
C GLN A 575 -28.52 1.68 -18.25
N MET A 576 -29.01 2.92 -18.29
CA MET A 576 -28.83 3.85 -19.39
C MET A 576 -27.47 4.58 -19.38
N ASN A 577 -26.64 4.34 -18.35
CA ASN A 577 -25.34 4.99 -18.16
C ASN A 577 -25.41 6.53 -18.13
N VAL A 578 -26.48 7.06 -17.50
CA VAL A 578 -26.75 8.49 -17.37
C VAL A 578 -25.88 9.09 -16.25
N SER A 579 -25.25 10.24 -16.53
CA SER A 579 -24.42 10.92 -15.53
C SER A 579 -25.27 11.73 -14.55
N PRO A 580 -24.84 11.91 -13.28
CA PRO A 580 -25.55 12.76 -12.31
C PRO A 580 -25.83 14.19 -12.79
N TRP A 581 -24.96 14.74 -13.64
CA TRP A 581 -25.14 16.05 -14.25
C TRP A 581 -26.31 16.09 -15.24
N LEU A 582 -26.44 15.06 -16.06
CA LEU A 582 -27.55 14.95 -17.00
C LEU A 582 -28.88 14.77 -16.25
N VAL A 583 -28.88 14.02 -15.15
CA VAL A 583 -30.04 13.91 -14.24
C VAL A 583 -30.42 15.29 -13.67
N ARG A 584 -29.45 16.07 -13.18
CA ARG A 584 -29.70 17.43 -12.67
C ARG A 584 -30.23 18.35 -13.77
N ALA A 585 -29.63 18.31 -14.96
CA ALA A 585 -30.08 19.09 -16.10
C ALA A 585 -31.51 18.73 -16.52
N GLU A 586 -31.87 17.44 -16.59
CA GLU A 586 -33.24 17.03 -16.90
C GLU A 586 -34.24 17.50 -15.84
N LEU A 587 -33.89 17.42 -14.55
CA LEU A 587 -34.74 17.92 -13.46
C LEU A 587 -35.00 19.44 -13.58
N GLU A 588 -33.97 20.20 -13.91
CA GLU A 588 -34.05 21.66 -14.06
C GLU A 588 -34.79 22.08 -15.34
N GLU A 589 -34.49 21.43 -16.48
CA GLU A 589 -35.06 21.79 -17.78
C GLU A 589 -36.50 21.32 -17.96
N VAL A 590 -36.83 20.11 -17.51
CA VAL A 590 -38.14 19.48 -17.74
C VAL A 590 -39.12 19.80 -16.60
N TYR A 591 -38.64 19.75 -15.36
CA TYR A 591 -39.50 19.85 -14.17
C TYR A 591 -39.31 21.16 -13.38
N GLN A 592 -38.31 21.99 -13.74
CA GLN A 592 -37.94 23.20 -13.01
C GLN A 592 -37.64 22.94 -11.52
N LYS A 593 -37.05 21.78 -11.22
CA LYS A 593 -36.69 21.33 -9.87
C LYS A 593 -35.19 21.07 -9.75
N SER A 594 -34.64 21.22 -8.55
CA SER A 594 -33.22 20.97 -8.29
C SER A 594 -32.96 19.57 -7.69
N LEU A 595 -33.95 19.00 -7.00
CA LEU A 595 -33.87 17.66 -6.41
C LEU A 595 -35.04 16.79 -6.89
N ILE A 596 -34.79 15.49 -7.00
CA ILE A 596 -35.84 14.51 -7.37
C ILE A 596 -36.97 14.44 -6.34
N LEU A 597 -36.70 14.81 -5.09
CA LEU A 597 -37.70 14.85 -4.01
C LEU A 597 -38.70 16.00 -4.17
N ASP A 598 -38.37 17.02 -4.97
CA ASP A 598 -39.27 18.13 -5.25
C ASP A 598 -40.33 17.77 -6.28
N LEU A 599 -40.20 16.60 -6.93
CA LEU A 599 -41.21 16.06 -7.83
C LEU A 599 -42.38 15.49 -7.04
N THR A 600 -43.59 15.68 -7.55
CA THR A 600 -44.79 14.97 -7.09
C THR A 600 -44.70 13.48 -7.43
N ALA A 601 -45.51 12.65 -6.76
CA ALA A 601 -45.59 11.21 -7.09
C ALA A 601 -45.95 10.98 -8.56
N PHE A 602 -46.86 11.79 -9.11
CA PHE A 602 -47.24 11.73 -10.53
C PHE A 602 -46.05 12.06 -11.46
N GLU A 603 -45.31 13.13 -11.17
CA GLU A 603 -44.14 13.52 -11.98
C GLU A 603 -43.04 12.45 -11.95
N ARG A 604 -42.77 11.83 -10.79
CA ARG A 604 -41.82 10.71 -10.68
C ARG A 604 -42.24 9.51 -11.52
N GLN A 605 -43.52 9.13 -11.47
CA GLN A 605 -44.06 8.02 -12.26
C GLN A 605 -44.03 8.30 -13.77
N CYS A 606 -44.34 9.53 -14.18
CA CYS A 606 -44.22 9.96 -15.57
C CYS A 606 -42.76 9.92 -16.04
N TRP A 607 -41.82 10.41 -15.23
CA TRP A 607 -40.40 10.37 -15.57
C TRP A 607 -39.89 8.93 -15.65
N LEU A 608 -40.21 8.10 -14.67
CA LEU A 608 -39.88 6.68 -14.67
C LEU A 608 -40.41 5.97 -15.93
N SER A 609 -41.66 6.23 -16.30
CA SER A 609 -42.26 5.69 -17.54
C SER A 609 -41.48 6.14 -18.78
N SER A 610 -41.05 7.41 -18.84
CA SER A 610 -40.21 7.90 -19.92
C SER A 610 -38.83 7.25 -19.93
N LEU A 611 -38.22 6.99 -18.77
CA LEU A 611 -36.91 6.32 -18.68
C LEU A 611 -37.02 4.87 -19.14
N ILE A 612 -38.06 4.16 -18.73
CA ILE A 612 -38.35 2.78 -19.18
C ILE A 612 -38.57 2.71 -20.69
N GLN A 613 -39.19 3.72 -21.30
CA GLN A 613 -39.34 3.77 -22.77
C GLN A 613 -38.04 4.04 -23.53
N ARG A 614 -37.04 4.65 -22.87
CA ARG A 614 -35.72 4.95 -23.47
C ARG A 614 -34.70 3.83 -23.25
N LEU A 615 -34.95 2.95 -22.27
CA LEU A 615 -34.26 1.68 -22.05
C LEU A 615 -34.59 0.68 -23.16
#